data_AF-A0A1H3H1R2-F1
#
_entry.id   AF-A0A1H3H1R2-F1
#
_cell.length_a   1.000
_cell.length_b   1.000
_cell.length_c   1.000
_cell.angle_alpha   90.00
_cell.angle_beta   90.00
_cell.angle_gamma   90.00
#
_symmetry.space_group_name_H-M   'P 1'
#
loop_
_entity.id
_entity.type
_entity.pdbx_description
1 polymer ?
#
loop_
_entity_poly.entity_id
_entity_poly.type
_entity_poly.pdbx_seq_one_letter_code
_entity_poly.pdbx_strand_id
1 'polypeptide(L)'
;MNQDALVGFGFWRSVFEPLLPDPAQFVDDKWDSAERLQVINYLRQGRQLTHWMGYSWCRFGCKAADMGAADLTDGSYCWPEGLAHYLENHQVRLPHEIVSHILAQHLFASVPTQQAETLWPVDMSWWLGQKGWNTSTTDFSQGSEALDRDLLRRFDRNLIDFGPETEKTRVARQQMLDEVRRKWQ
;
A
#
# COMPACT_ATOMS: atom_id res chain seq x y z
N MET A 1 13.22 2.78 -17.50
CA MET A 1 13.06 3.38 -16.17
C MET A 1 13.46 4.83 -16.29
N ASN A 2 12.56 5.75 -15.97
CA ASN A 2 12.89 7.16 -15.95
C ASN A 2 13.93 7.34 -14.84
N GLN A 3 15.15 7.77 -15.17
CA GLN A 3 16.25 7.84 -14.18
C GLN A 3 16.00 8.88 -13.07
N ASP A 4 14.96 9.72 -13.25
CA ASP A 4 14.62 10.82 -12.35
C ASP A 4 13.36 10.56 -11.48
N ALA A 5 12.78 9.35 -11.46
CA ALA A 5 11.59 9.04 -10.66
C ALA A 5 11.90 8.07 -9.51
N LEU A 6 11.25 8.27 -8.35
CA LEU A 6 11.28 7.32 -7.23
C LEU A 6 10.46 6.08 -7.59
N VAL A 7 10.88 4.90 -7.17
CA VAL A 7 10.08 3.68 -7.35
C VAL A 7 9.09 3.55 -6.20
N GLY A 8 7.80 3.54 -6.48
CA GLY A 8 6.78 3.37 -5.45
C GLY A 8 6.65 1.91 -5.00
N PHE A 9 6.39 1.66 -3.71
CA PHE A 9 6.02 0.34 -3.20
C PHE A 9 5.14 0.43 -1.94
N GLY A 10 4.50 -0.69 -1.58
CA GLY A 10 3.68 -0.77 -0.36
C GLY A 10 2.31 -0.07 -0.44
N PHE A 11 1.93 0.43 -1.61
CA PHE A 11 0.61 0.99 -1.85
C PHE A 11 -0.40 -0.13 -2.12
N TRP A 12 -1.46 -0.19 -1.34
CA TRP A 12 -2.38 -1.32 -1.36
C TRP A 12 -3.67 -0.99 -2.08
N ARG A 13 -4.20 -2.00 -2.77
CA ARG A 13 -5.48 -1.92 -3.48
C ARG A 13 -6.59 -1.33 -2.64
N SER A 14 -7.44 -0.60 -3.32
CA SER A 14 -8.67 -0.01 -2.78
C SER A 14 -9.68 0.12 -3.90
N VAL A 15 -10.92 0.50 -3.57
CA VAL A 15 -11.90 0.86 -4.60
C VAL A 15 -11.45 2.04 -5.47
N PHE A 16 -10.55 2.91 -4.99
CA PHE A 16 -10.00 3.99 -5.82
C PHE A 16 -8.86 3.52 -6.70
N GLU A 17 -8.06 2.56 -6.21
CA GLU A 17 -6.88 2.03 -6.90
C GLU A 17 -6.98 0.50 -7.03
N PRO A 18 -7.87 -0.01 -7.90
CA PRO A 18 -8.23 -1.43 -7.91
C PRO A 18 -7.18 -2.34 -8.54
N LEU A 19 -6.15 -1.76 -9.16
CA LEU A 19 -5.07 -2.50 -9.84
C LEU A 19 -3.82 -2.67 -8.99
N LEU A 20 -3.75 -2.02 -7.82
CA LEU A 20 -2.64 -2.22 -6.90
C LEU A 20 -2.66 -3.65 -6.31
N PRO A 21 -1.55 -4.11 -5.73
CA PRO A 21 -1.51 -5.41 -5.07
C PRO A 21 -2.40 -5.48 -3.81
N ASP A 22 -2.87 -6.69 -3.49
CA ASP A 22 -3.56 -6.97 -2.21
C ASP A 22 -2.53 -7.34 -1.13
N PRO A 23 -2.47 -6.63 0.01
CA PRO A 23 -1.56 -6.99 1.10
C PRO A 23 -1.76 -8.41 1.63
N ALA A 24 -2.97 -9.00 1.55
CA ALA A 24 -3.23 -10.38 1.96
C ALA A 24 -2.39 -11.40 1.17
N GLN A 25 -1.98 -11.07 -0.06
CA GLN A 25 -1.14 -11.93 -0.88
C GLN A 25 0.32 -11.96 -0.41
N PHE A 26 0.72 -11.01 0.44
CA PHE A 26 2.09 -10.82 0.92
C PHE A 26 2.26 -11.23 2.39
N VAL A 27 1.31 -11.94 2.98
CA VAL A 27 1.46 -12.44 4.37
C VAL A 27 2.45 -13.60 4.42
N ASP A 28 3.50 -13.49 5.22
CA ASP A 28 4.52 -14.54 5.44
C ASP A 28 4.77 -14.74 6.94
N ASP A 29 4.05 -15.71 7.52
CA ASP A 29 4.20 -16.10 8.93
C ASP A 29 5.58 -16.69 9.26
N LYS A 30 6.38 -17.03 8.24
CA LYS A 30 7.73 -17.60 8.39
C LYS A 30 8.82 -16.56 8.20
N TRP A 31 8.45 -15.29 8.03
CA TRP A 31 9.43 -14.22 7.89
C TRP A 31 10.22 -14.06 9.18
N ASP A 32 11.56 -14.09 9.08
CA ASP A 32 12.44 -13.94 10.23
C ASP A 32 12.14 -12.65 11.01
N SER A 33 11.98 -12.79 12.32
CA SER A 33 11.54 -11.69 13.18
C SER A 33 12.59 -10.58 13.31
N ALA A 34 13.89 -10.92 13.26
CA ALA A 34 14.97 -9.95 13.36
C ALA A 34 15.11 -9.16 12.06
N GLU A 35 15.06 -9.85 10.91
CA GLU A 35 14.98 -9.23 9.57
C GLU A 35 13.78 -8.29 9.49
N ARG A 36 12.59 -8.76 9.86
CA ARG A 36 11.36 -7.96 9.86
C ARG A 36 11.48 -6.70 10.71
N LEU A 37 12.04 -6.80 11.92
CA LEU A 37 12.21 -5.66 12.81
C LEU A 37 13.16 -4.61 12.22
N GLN A 38 14.25 -5.03 11.56
CA GLN A 38 15.15 -4.11 10.84
C GLN A 38 14.41 -3.37 9.73
N VAL A 39 13.60 -4.08 8.94
CA VAL A 39 12.80 -3.46 7.86
C VAL A 39 11.78 -2.48 8.43
N ILE A 40 11.06 -2.82 9.49
CA ILE A 40 10.12 -1.91 10.15
C ILE A 40 10.82 -0.63 10.63
N ASN A 41 11.96 -0.77 11.29
CA ASN A 41 12.73 0.37 11.79
C ASN A 41 13.24 1.26 10.65
N TYR A 42 13.62 0.67 9.51
CA TYR A 42 14.00 1.43 8.33
C TYR A 42 12.83 2.25 7.77
N LEU A 43 11.67 1.62 7.55
CA LEU A 43 10.50 2.29 6.96
C LEU A 43 10.03 3.49 7.80
N ARG A 44 10.10 3.38 9.14
CA ARG A 44 9.73 4.45 10.08
C ARG A 44 10.70 5.63 10.08
N GLN A 45 11.93 5.47 9.59
CA GLN A 45 12.88 6.56 9.47
C GLN A 45 12.70 7.38 8.18
N GLY A 46 11.85 6.89 7.26
CA GLY A 46 11.45 7.54 6.00
C GLY A 46 11.35 9.06 6.07
N ARG A 47 12.01 9.77 5.15
CA ARG A 47 11.81 11.22 5.02
C ARG A 47 10.43 11.46 4.41
N GLN A 48 9.66 12.36 5.01
CA GLN A 48 8.39 12.79 4.43
C GLN A 48 8.58 13.47 3.06
N LEU A 49 7.93 12.91 2.04
CA LEU A 49 7.90 13.42 0.67
C LEU A 49 6.66 14.29 0.43
N THR A 50 5.49 13.81 0.86
CA THR A 50 4.19 14.46 0.68
C THR A 50 3.34 14.28 1.93
N HIS A 51 2.29 15.10 2.05
CA HIS A 51 1.26 14.95 3.07
C HIS A 51 -0.10 15.15 2.43
N TRP A 52 -1.02 14.22 2.67
CA TRP A 52 -2.35 14.22 2.09
C TRP A 52 -3.40 14.70 3.09
N MET A 53 -4.52 15.27 2.61
CA MET A 53 -5.60 15.80 3.46
C MET A 53 -6.61 14.71 3.87
N GLY A 54 -6.14 13.51 4.18
CA GLY A 54 -6.99 12.38 4.55
C GLY A 54 -6.20 11.27 5.24
N TYR A 55 -6.89 10.48 6.07
CA TYR A 55 -6.32 9.33 6.76
C TYR A 55 -6.44 8.07 5.90
N SER A 56 -5.36 7.29 5.83
CA SER A 56 -5.42 5.93 5.30
C SER A 56 -6.10 4.99 6.30
N TRP A 57 -6.53 3.81 5.84
CA TRP A 57 -7.07 2.74 6.70
C TRP A 57 -6.37 1.42 6.42
N CYS A 58 -6.39 0.51 7.39
CA CYS A 58 -5.84 -0.82 7.24
C CYS A 58 -6.77 -1.71 6.41
N ARG A 59 -6.25 -2.34 5.34
CA ARG A 59 -7.03 -3.23 4.45
C ARG A 59 -7.49 -4.53 5.12
N PHE A 60 -6.82 -4.95 6.19
CA PHE A 60 -7.26 -6.05 7.06
C PHE A 60 -8.32 -5.62 8.10
N GLY A 61 -8.80 -4.38 8.02
CA GLY A 61 -9.85 -3.86 8.91
C GLY A 61 -9.45 -3.67 10.37
N CYS A 62 -8.17 -3.42 10.63
CA CYS A 62 -7.76 -2.94 11.94
C CYS A 62 -8.36 -1.57 12.25
N LYS A 63 -8.77 -1.37 13.50
CA LYS A 63 -9.10 -0.05 14.06
C LYS A 63 -7.84 0.71 14.47
N ALA A 64 -6.77 0.62 13.66
CA ALA A 64 -5.54 1.34 13.92
C ALA A 64 -5.83 2.84 13.85
N ALA A 65 -5.52 3.56 14.92
CA ALA A 65 -5.77 4.99 15.02
C ALA A 65 -4.81 5.82 14.14
N ASP A 66 -3.68 5.23 13.76
CA ASP A 66 -2.60 5.91 13.05
C ASP A 66 -2.09 5.03 11.90
N MET A 67 -2.59 5.30 10.70
CA MET A 67 -2.09 4.75 9.44
C MET A 67 -1.25 5.77 8.67
N GLY A 68 -0.97 6.92 9.29
CA GLY A 68 -0.31 8.04 8.64
C GLY A 68 -1.14 8.73 7.57
N ALA A 69 -0.60 9.86 7.11
CA ALA A 69 -1.12 10.66 6.00
C ALA A 69 0.00 11.12 5.05
N ALA A 70 1.23 10.66 5.27
CA ALA A 70 2.38 10.98 4.44
C ALA A 70 2.80 9.82 3.53
N ASP A 71 3.42 10.17 2.41
CA ASP A 71 4.35 9.28 1.72
C ASP A 71 5.77 9.59 2.17
N LEU A 72 6.55 8.54 2.36
CA LEU A 72 7.92 8.57 2.85
C LEU A 72 8.89 8.12 1.76
N THR A 73 10.14 8.54 1.86
CA THR A 73 11.20 8.19 0.91
C THR A 73 12.57 8.03 1.57
N ASP A 74 13.43 7.23 0.94
CA ASP A 74 14.88 7.17 1.17
C ASP A 74 15.68 7.82 0.02
N GLY A 75 15.03 8.45 -0.96
CA GLY A 75 15.64 9.02 -2.16
C GLY A 75 15.78 8.04 -3.33
N SER A 76 15.42 6.77 -3.19
CA SER A 76 15.30 5.81 -4.31
C SER A 76 13.89 5.25 -4.43
N TYR A 77 13.25 5.02 -3.28
CA TYR A 77 11.89 4.51 -3.21
C TYR A 77 10.94 5.46 -2.52
N CYS A 78 9.64 5.29 -2.77
CA CYS A 78 8.55 5.97 -2.11
C CYS A 78 7.55 4.95 -1.55
N TRP A 79 7.08 5.14 -0.32
CA TRP A 79 6.12 4.25 0.33
C TRP A 79 5.18 4.99 1.28
N PRO A 80 3.96 4.49 1.54
CA PRO A 80 3.07 5.13 2.49
C PRO A 80 3.55 4.95 3.94
N GLU A 81 3.39 5.98 4.76
CA GLU A 81 3.75 5.98 6.19
C GLU A 81 3.17 4.77 6.95
N GLY A 82 1.91 4.43 6.67
CA GLY A 82 1.24 3.28 7.26
C GLY A 82 1.77 1.90 6.85
N LEU A 83 2.77 1.80 5.96
CA LEU A 83 3.29 0.51 5.51
C LEU A 83 3.84 -0.33 6.67
N ALA A 84 4.54 0.30 7.62
CA ALA A 84 5.11 -0.40 8.78
C ALA A 84 4.04 -1.15 9.60
N HIS A 85 2.81 -0.65 9.66
CA HIS A 85 1.70 -1.32 10.34
C HIS A 85 1.43 -2.71 9.76
N TYR A 86 1.52 -2.87 8.43
CA TYR A 86 1.27 -4.15 7.76
C TYR A 86 2.33 -5.20 8.10
N LEU A 87 3.60 -4.80 8.14
CA LEU A 87 4.69 -5.70 8.52
C LEU A 87 4.59 -6.11 9.98
N GLU A 88 4.26 -5.16 10.87
CA GLU A 88 4.22 -5.35 12.31
C GLU A 88 3.01 -6.18 12.78
N ASN A 89 1.83 -5.89 12.24
CA ASN A 89 0.56 -6.43 12.75
C ASN A 89 -0.03 -7.54 11.87
N HIS A 90 0.35 -7.58 10.58
CA HIS A 90 -0.25 -8.49 9.60
C HIS A 90 0.76 -9.45 8.98
N GLN A 91 2.02 -9.40 9.42
CA GLN A 91 3.10 -10.26 8.92
C GLN A 91 3.27 -10.15 7.40
N VAL A 92 2.91 -8.98 6.84
CA VAL A 92 3.15 -8.69 5.43
C VAL A 92 4.64 -8.58 5.23
N ARG A 93 5.21 -9.37 4.32
CA ARG A 93 6.60 -9.26 3.89
C ARG A 93 6.65 -8.53 2.55
N LEU A 94 7.68 -7.71 2.35
CA LEU A 94 7.90 -7.00 1.10
C LEU A 94 8.60 -7.92 0.08
N PRO A 95 8.52 -7.64 -1.24
CA PRO A 95 9.33 -8.34 -2.22
C PRO A 95 10.81 -8.34 -1.86
N HIS A 96 11.50 -9.42 -2.24
CA HIS A 96 12.90 -9.65 -1.87
C HIS A 96 13.81 -8.50 -2.27
N GLU A 97 13.57 -7.87 -3.42
CA GLU A 97 14.34 -6.73 -3.91
C GLU A 97 14.29 -5.55 -2.94
N ILE A 98 13.13 -5.29 -2.33
CA ILE A 98 12.95 -4.20 -1.36
C ILE A 98 13.62 -4.56 -0.04
N VAL A 99 13.43 -5.79 0.44
CA VAL A 99 14.06 -6.26 1.68
C VAL A 99 15.59 -6.19 1.55
N SER A 100 16.14 -6.70 0.46
CA SER A 100 17.58 -6.67 0.19
C SER A 100 18.13 -5.25 0.07
N HIS A 101 17.40 -4.33 -0.58
CA HIS A 101 17.78 -2.91 -0.61
C HIS A 101 17.86 -2.34 0.80
N ILE A 102 16.85 -2.56 1.63
CA ILE A 102 16.77 -2.04 3.00
C ILE A 102 17.89 -2.60 3.88
N LEU A 103 18.13 -3.91 3.83
CA LEU A 103 19.17 -4.56 4.64
C LEU A 103 20.59 -4.18 4.21
N ALA A 104 20.78 -3.73 2.96
CA ALA A 104 22.06 -3.21 2.49
C ALA A 104 22.36 -1.79 3.00
N GLN A 105 21.38 -1.07 3.57
CA GLN A 105 21.60 0.28 4.09
C GLN A 105 22.22 0.24 5.49
N HIS A 106 23.50 0.64 5.59
CA HIS A 106 24.21 0.70 6.87
C HIS A 106 23.82 1.90 7.75
N LEU A 107 23.34 2.99 7.14
CA LEU A 107 22.83 4.19 7.82
C LEU A 107 21.60 4.69 7.07
N PHE A 108 20.58 5.14 7.81
CA PHE A 108 19.45 5.83 7.21
C PHE A 108 19.86 7.25 6.82
N ALA A 109 19.45 7.67 5.62
CA ALA A 109 19.87 8.88 4.87
C ALA A 109 21.09 8.67 3.96
N SER A 110 20.80 8.52 2.67
CA SER A 110 21.78 8.74 1.59
C SER A 110 21.72 10.21 1.16
N VAL A 111 22.77 10.73 0.51
CA VAL A 111 22.77 12.10 -0.06
C VAL A 111 21.52 12.39 -0.93
N PRO A 112 21.02 11.44 -1.75
CA PRO A 112 19.74 11.57 -2.46
C PRO A 112 18.53 11.90 -1.57
N THR A 113 18.46 11.34 -0.34
CA THR A 113 17.33 11.58 0.58
C THR A 113 17.20 13.07 0.94
N GLN A 114 18.31 13.84 0.94
CA GLN A 114 18.30 15.27 1.29
C GLN A 114 17.88 16.16 0.11
N GLN A 115 18.01 15.67 -1.13
CA GLN A 115 17.69 16.41 -2.35
C GLN A 115 16.26 16.18 -2.85
N ALA A 116 15.55 15.19 -2.31
CA ALA A 116 14.15 14.96 -2.66
C ALA A 116 13.29 16.18 -2.32
N GLU A 117 12.75 16.82 -3.35
CA GLU A 117 11.75 17.89 -3.25
C GLU A 117 10.36 17.32 -2.98
N THR A 118 9.49 18.13 -2.37
CA THR A 118 8.07 17.78 -2.21
C THR A 118 7.46 17.53 -3.59
N LEU A 119 6.67 16.45 -3.73
CA LEU A 119 6.02 16.04 -4.99
C LEU A 119 6.96 15.48 -6.08
N TRP A 120 8.11 14.92 -5.70
CA TRP A 120 8.97 14.20 -6.63
C TRP A 120 8.20 13.10 -7.39
N PRO A 121 8.38 12.92 -8.71
CA PRO A 121 7.66 11.90 -9.47
C PRO A 121 7.87 10.48 -8.91
N VAL A 122 6.78 9.73 -8.79
CA VAL A 122 6.80 8.32 -8.36
C VAL A 122 6.36 7.42 -9.50
N ASP A 123 7.22 6.47 -9.89
CA ASP A 123 6.90 5.41 -10.84
C ASP A 123 6.33 4.19 -10.11
N MET A 124 5.03 3.94 -10.33
CA MET A 124 4.30 2.81 -9.76
C MET A 124 4.35 1.55 -10.62
N SER A 125 4.98 1.60 -11.80
CA SER A 125 4.92 0.52 -12.80
C SER A 125 5.46 -0.80 -12.26
N TRP A 126 6.57 -0.76 -11.52
CA TRP A 126 7.15 -1.95 -10.90
C TRP A 126 6.20 -2.56 -9.86
N TRP A 127 5.58 -1.73 -9.04
CA TRP A 127 4.68 -2.16 -7.96
C TRP A 127 3.37 -2.74 -8.48
N LEU A 128 2.79 -2.13 -9.51
CA LEU A 128 1.58 -2.63 -10.20
C LEU A 128 1.79 -4.03 -10.82
N GLY A 129 3.04 -4.40 -11.10
CA GLY A 129 3.40 -5.73 -11.60
C GLY A 129 3.57 -6.77 -10.49
N GLN A 130 3.66 -6.37 -9.23
CA GLN A 130 3.95 -7.29 -8.13
C GLN A 130 2.76 -8.20 -7.83
N LYS A 131 3.07 -9.47 -7.61
CA LYS A 131 2.12 -10.48 -7.13
C LYS A 131 2.72 -11.08 -5.86
N GLY A 132 1.94 -11.11 -4.78
CA GLY A 132 2.36 -11.80 -3.57
C GLY A 132 2.43 -13.32 -3.79
N TRP A 133 2.90 -14.05 -2.79
CA TRP A 133 3.04 -15.51 -2.84
C TRP A 133 1.75 -16.26 -2.46
N ASN A 134 0.75 -15.59 -1.87
CA ASN A 134 -0.55 -16.18 -1.53
C ASN A 134 -1.64 -15.77 -2.52
N THR A 135 -1.47 -16.06 -3.81
CA THR A 135 -2.33 -15.55 -4.90
C THR A 135 -3.80 -15.97 -4.84
N SER A 136 -4.16 -16.99 -4.06
CA SER A 136 -5.54 -17.41 -3.83
C SER A 136 -6.25 -16.64 -2.71
N THR A 137 -5.51 -15.80 -1.97
CA THR A 137 -6.04 -15.05 -0.82
C THR A 137 -6.39 -13.62 -1.27
N THR A 138 -7.61 -13.20 -0.96
CA THR A 138 -8.15 -11.85 -1.18
C THR A 138 -8.95 -11.48 0.07
N ASP A 139 -8.71 -10.31 0.67
CA ASP A 139 -9.48 -9.87 1.85
C ASP A 139 -9.82 -8.37 1.81
N PHE A 140 -10.28 -7.88 0.66
CA PHE A 140 -10.68 -6.48 0.60
C PHE A 140 -11.86 -6.19 1.55
N SER A 141 -11.70 -5.15 2.36
CA SER A 141 -12.76 -4.50 3.15
C SER A 141 -12.41 -3.04 3.40
N GLN A 142 -13.44 -2.22 3.62
CA GLN A 142 -13.34 -0.86 4.16
C GLN A 142 -13.15 -0.84 5.69
N GLY A 143 -12.98 -2.01 6.30
CA GLY A 143 -12.60 -2.20 7.69
C GLY A 143 -13.74 -2.53 8.65
N SER A 144 -14.99 -2.54 8.18
CA SER A 144 -16.12 -3.15 8.89
C SER A 144 -17.29 -3.41 7.93
N GLU A 145 -18.22 -4.28 8.32
CA GLU A 145 -19.48 -4.50 7.60
C GLU A 145 -20.24 -3.18 7.35
N ALA A 146 -20.31 -2.29 8.34
CA ALA A 146 -21.02 -1.03 8.21
C ALA A 146 -20.40 -0.13 7.12
N LEU A 147 -19.06 -0.08 7.06
CA LEU A 147 -18.33 0.69 6.04
C LEU A 147 -18.44 0.05 4.67
N ASP A 148 -18.42 -1.27 4.59
CA ASP A 148 -18.61 -2.03 3.34
C ASP A 148 -20.02 -1.83 2.79
N ARG A 149 -21.06 -1.91 3.64
CA ARG A 149 -22.44 -1.64 3.24
C ARG A 149 -22.65 -0.19 2.81
N ASP A 150 -22.04 0.79 3.48
CA ASP A 150 -22.09 2.19 3.05
C ASP A 150 -21.39 2.41 1.71
N LEU A 151 -20.22 1.80 1.51
CA LEU A 151 -19.50 1.81 0.23
C LEU A 151 -20.39 1.28 -0.89
N LEU A 152 -20.98 0.09 -0.73
CA LEU A 152 -21.87 -0.50 -1.73
C LEU A 152 -23.07 0.41 -2.03
N ARG A 153 -23.72 0.93 -0.98
CA ARG A 153 -24.85 1.86 -1.11
C ARG A 153 -24.47 3.12 -1.90
N ARG A 154 -23.30 3.71 -1.64
CA ARG A 154 -22.81 4.90 -2.35
C ARG A 154 -22.45 4.58 -3.80
N PHE A 155 -21.83 3.43 -4.04
CA PHE A 155 -21.51 2.96 -5.38
C PHE A 155 -22.78 2.75 -6.22
N ASP A 156 -23.76 2.01 -5.71
CA ASP A 156 -25.02 1.70 -6.41
C ASP A 156 -25.83 2.97 -6.75
N ARG A 157 -25.60 4.06 -6.01
CA ARG A 157 -26.23 5.37 -6.22
C ARG A 157 -25.38 6.33 -7.04
N ASN A 158 -24.24 5.89 -7.58
CA ASN A 158 -23.28 6.73 -8.31
C ASN A 158 -22.81 7.96 -7.50
N LEU A 159 -22.59 7.79 -6.19
CA LEU A 159 -22.17 8.85 -5.25
C LEU A 159 -20.66 8.84 -4.96
N ILE A 160 -19.87 8.15 -5.78
CA ILE A 160 -18.42 8.07 -5.63
C ILE A 160 -17.81 8.49 -6.97
N ASP A 161 -16.99 9.53 -6.92
CA ASP A 161 -16.14 9.91 -8.03
C ASP A 161 -14.81 9.15 -7.91
N PHE A 162 -14.53 8.29 -8.89
CA PHE A 162 -13.27 7.53 -8.95
C PHE A 162 -12.20 8.25 -9.79
N GLY A 163 -12.49 9.45 -10.29
CA GLY A 163 -11.63 10.15 -11.23
C GLY A 163 -11.60 9.48 -12.61
N PRO A 164 -10.53 9.73 -13.40
CA PRO A 164 -10.37 9.12 -14.71
C PRO A 164 -10.31 7.59 -14.65
N GLU A 165 -11.11 6.92 -15.47
CA GLU A 165 -11.19 5.47 -15.51
C GLU A 165 -10.76 4.87 -16.85
N THR A 166 -10.14 3.70 -16.77
CA THR A 166 -9.93 2.80 -17.90
C THR A 166 -10.89 1.62 -17.81
N GLU A 167 -11.08 0.88 -18.91
CA GLU A 167 -11.83 -0.37 -18.87
C GLU A 167 -11.30 -1.33 -17.80
N LYS A 168 -9.97 -1.43 -17.71
CA LYS A 168 -9.29 -2.32 -16.77
C LYS A 168 -9.57 -1.96 -15.32
N THR A 169 -9.52 -0.66 -14.97
CA THR A 169 -9.85 -0.20 -13.60
C THR A 169 -11.32 -0.43 -13.27
N ARG A 170 -12.22 -0.19 -14.23
CA ARG A 170 -13.66 -0.39 -14.04
C ARG A 170 -14.00 -1.85 -13.76
N VAL A 171 -13.48 -2.77 -14.57
CA VAL A 171 -13.69 -4.21 -14.40
C VAL A 171 -13.11 -4.70 -13.06
N ALA A 172 -11.88 -4.31 -12.73
CA ALA A 172 -11.24 -4.72 -11.48
C ALA A 172 -12.01 -4.23 -10.24
N ARG A 173 -12.52 -2.99 -10.27
CA ARG A 173 -13.34 -2.46 -9.18
C ARG A 173 -14.69 -3.18 -9.07
N GLN A 174 -15.33 -3.48 -10.20
CA GLN A 174 -16.59 -4.21 -10.18
C GLN A 174 -16.42 -5.59 -9.52
N GLN A 175 -15.37 -6.32 -9.88
CA GLN A 175 -15.03 -7.60 -9.25
C GLN A 175 -14.83 -7.47 -7.74
N MET A 176 -14.11 -6.44 -7.30
CA MET A 176 -13.88 -6.16 -5.88
C MET A 176 -15.19 -5.88 -5.12
N LEU A 177 -16.09 -5.08 -5.71
CA LEU A 177 -17.39 -4.78 -5.09
C LEU A 177 -18.29 -6.02 -5.05
N ASP A 178 -18.20 -6.90 -6.05
CA ASP A 178 -18.90 -8.18 -6.04
C ASP A 178 -18.35 -9.13 -4.97
N GLU A 179 -17.05 -9.12 -4.70
CA GLU A 179 -16.46 -9.81 -3.54
C GLU A 179 -17.02 -9.29 -2.23
N VAL A 180 -17.10 -7.96 -2.04
CA VAL A 180 -17.69 -7.35 -0.84
C VAL A 180 -19.17 -7.72 -0.70
N ARG A 181 -19.94 -7.72 -1.80
CA ARG A 181 -21.34 -8.16 -1.78
C ARG A 181 -21.47 -9.60 -1.30
N ARG A 182 -20.68 -10.52 -1.85
CA ARG A 182 -20.68 -11.94 -1.45
C ARG A 182 -20.27 -12.13 0.01
N LYS A 183 -19.34 -11.32 0.53
CA LYS A 183 -18.88 -11.38 1.92
C LYS A 183 -20.00 -11.11 2.95
N TRP A 184 -21.01 -10.30 2.58
CA TRP A 184 -22.07 -9.83 3.48
C TRP A 184 -23.49 -10.28 3.07
N GLN A 185 -23.58 -11.27 2.17
CA GLN A 185 -24.80 -12.02 1.84
C GLN A 185 -25.04 -13.14 2.84
#